data_AF-A0A3P1S3I7-F1
#
_entry.id   AF-A0A3P1S3I7-F1
#
_cell.length_a   1.000
_cell.length_b   1.000
_cell.length_c   1.000
_cell.angle_alpha   90.00
_cell.angle_beta   90.00
_cell.angle_gamma   90.00
#
_symmetry.space_group_name_H-M   'P 1'
#
loop_
_entity.id
_entity.type
_entity.pdbx_description
1 polymer ?
#
loop_
_entity_poly.entity_id
_entity_poly.type
_entity_poly.pdbx_seq_one_letter_code
_entity_poly.pdbx_strand_id
1 'polypeptide(L)'
;MKKEFLENILLKAEIAGDKYYFNMEKEDFDKAMKGNEEEDFYKEYIRQREIGFEAYQTELKEEIRQISSSDELHLLTAEYNFDAGNFLSVQIINHPLCDLETAKLIYWLSSPTYIYEQYGSLENCPKEDYICYDDTKLLMTIEEKVKNNAFKTGLFVEKNAVMIAEIEEVDFSISPYSNIPESLREK
;
A
#
# COMPACT_ATOMS: atom_id res chain seq x y z
N MET A 1 -17.76 13.88 -7.43
CA MET A 1 -17.58 14.17 -5.99
C MET A 1 -16.92 13.00 -5.24
N LYS A 2 -17.57 11.85 -4.98
CA LYS A 2 -16.89 10.73 -4.28
C LYS A 2 -15.79 10.06 -5.11
N LYS A 3 -16.05 9.79 -6.40
CA LYS A 3 -15.06 9.18 -7.31
C LYS A 3 -13.79 10.03 -7.46
N GLU A 4 -13.98 11.29 -7.84
CA GLU A 4 -12.91 12.29 -7.96
C GLU A 4 -12.10 12.48 -6.67
N PHE A 5 -12.74 12.40 -5.49
CA PHE A 5 -12.04 12.41 -4.22
C PHE A 5 -11.08 11.21 -4.06
N LEU A 6 -11.54 10.00 -4.39
CA LEU A 6 -10.69 8.81 -4.33
C LEU A 6 -9.57 8.83 -5.39
N GLU A 7 -9.87 9.27 -6.61
CA GLU A 7 -8.88 9.45 -7.68
C GLU A 7 -7.78 10.44 -7.27
N ASN A 8 -8.17 11.52 -6.59
CA ASN A 8 -7.20 12.48 -6.05
C ASN A 8 -6.34 11.86 -4.94
N ILE A 9 -6.91 11.03 -4.05
CA ILE A 9 -6.12 10.31 -3.04
C ILE A 9 -5.10 9.38 -3.71
N LEU A 10 -5.50 8.64 -4.74
CA LEU A 10 -4.59 7.73 -5.46
C LEU A 10 -3.40 8.49 -6.04
N LEU A 11 -3.66 9.57 -6.78
CA LEU A 11 -2.62 10.42 -7.34
C LEU A 11 -1.67 10.92 -6.24
N LYS A 12 -2.23 11.58 -5.22
CA LYS A 12 -1.42 12.14 -4.12
C LYS A 12 -0.63 11.08 -3.37
N ALA A 13 -1.14 9.85 -3.26
CA ALA A 13 -0.46 8.77 -2.56
C ALA A 13 0.81 8.31 -3.27
N GLU A 14 0.81 8.27 -4.60
CA GLU A 14 2.03 8.00 -5.38
C GLU A 14 3.09 9.07 -5.09
N ILE A 15 2.70 10.34 -5.19
CA ILE A 15 3.59 11.48 -4.89
C ILE A 15 4.07 11.43 -3.44
N ALA A 16 3.20 11.15 -2.47
CA ALA A 16 3.53 11.08 -1.05
C ALA A 16 4.57 10.00 -0.70
N GLY A 17 4.69 8.95 -1.52
CA GLY A 17 5.73 7.92 -1.41
C GLY A 17 7.02 8.26 -2.15
N ASP A 18 6.97 9.16 -3.14
CA ASP A 18 8.06 9.42 -4.07
C ASP A 18 9.15 10.34 -3.48
N LYS A 19 10.22 9.72 -3.00
CA LYS A 19 11.44 10.42 -2.56
C LYS A 19 12.37 10.79 -3.72
N TYR A 20 12.20 10.20 -4.90
CA TYR A 20 13.06 10.43 -6.04
C TYR A 20 12.89 11.85 -6.58
N TYR A 21 11.66 12.23 -6.95
CA TYR A 21 11.39 13.60 -7.39
C TYR A 21 11.48 14.61 -6.26
N PHE A 22 11.23 14.23 -5.01
CA PHE A 22 11.40 15.13 -3.86
C PHE A 22 12.87 15.52 -3.65
N ASN A 23 13.79 14.56 -3.69
CA ASN A 23 15.23 14.81 -3.44
C ASN A 23 16.00 15.29 -4.67
N MET A 24 15.36 15.30 -5.85
CA MET A 24 15.98 15.78 -7.08
C MET A 24 16.32 17.28 -6.98
N GLU A 25 17.51 17.64 -7.44
CA GLU A 25 17.91 19.05 -7.57
C GLU A 25 16.94 19.81 -8.46
N LYS A 26 16.76 21.10 -8.16
CA LYS A 26 15.68 21.89 -8.79
C LYS A 26 15.81 21.93 -10.31
N GLU A 27 17.00 22.15 -10.85
CA GLU A 27 17.20 22.24 -12.30
C GLU A 27 16.86 20.93 -13.01
N ASP A 28 17.19 19.79 -12.41
CA ASP A 28 16.88 18.48 -12.97
C ASP A 28 15.38 18.16 -12.87
N PHE A 29 14.73 18.54 -11.77
CA PHE A 29 13.29 18.41 -11.61
C PHE A 29 12.55 19.26 -12.66
N ASP A 30 12.92 20.53 -12.80
CA ASP A 30 12.30 21.45 -13.77
C ASP A 30 12.46 20.91 -15.20
N LYS A 31 13.60 20.27 -15.51
CA LYS A 31 13.84 19.62 -16.80
C LYS A 31 13.00 18.35 -16.99
N ALA A 32 12.88 17.51 -15.97
CA ALA A 32 12.09 16.29 -16.00
C ALA A 32 10.60 16.57 -16.17
N MET A 33 10.12 17.66 -15.57
CA MET A 33 8.71 18.04 -15.57
C MET A 33 8.28 18.97 -16.71
N LYS A 34 9.23 19.46 -17.51
CA LYS A 34 8.96 20.40 -18.61
C LYS A 34 7.86 19.88 -19.55
N GLY A 35 6.81 20.69 -19.75
CA GLY A 35 5.67 20.36 -20.59
C GLY A 35 4.49 19.73 -19.85
N ASN A 36 4.62 19.45 -18.55
CA ASN A 36 3.56 18.91 -17.70
C ASN A 36 2.97 19.96 -16.75
N GLU A 37 3.22 21.25 -16.97
CA GLU A 37 2.92 22.30 -16.00
C GLU A 37 1.41 22.43 -15.68
N GLU A 38 0.56 21.98 -16.61
CA GLU A 38 -0.91 21.98 -16.45
C GLU A 38 -1.46 20.68 -15.84
N GLU A 39 -0.62 19.63 -15.73
CA GLU A 39 -1.01 18.32 -15.21
C GLU A 39 -1.16 18.34 -13.69
N ASP A 40 -2.09 17.54 -13.16
CA ASP A 40 -2.37 17.55 -11.72
C ASP A 40 -1.23 16.93 -10.90
N PHE A 41 -0.56 15.89 -11.42
CA PHE A 41 0.60 15.31 -10.75
C PHE A 41 1.74 16.32 -10.60
N TYR A 42 1.93 17.21 -11.59
CA TYR A 42 2.94 18.26 -11.53
C TYR A 42 2.64 19.24 -10.39
N LYS A 43 1.39 19.71 -10.29
CA LYS A 43 0.95 20.62 -9.23
C LYS A 43 1.15 20.00 -7.84
N GLU A 44 0.88 18.71 -7.70
CA GLU A 44 1.08 17.98 -6.45
C GLU A 44 2.57 17.80 -6.11
N TYR A 45 3.44 17.52 -7.08
CA TYR A 45 4.90 17.52 -6.84
C TYR A 45 5.43 18.89 -6.43
N ILE A 46 4.95 19.97 -7.06
CA ILE A 46 5.30 21.33 -6.65
C ILE A 46 4.87 21.57 -5.20
N ARG A 47 3.61 21.25 -4.87
CA ARG A 47 3.11 21.37 -3.49
C ARG A 47 3.97 20.59 -2.51
N GLN A 48 4.27 19.32 -2.79
CA GLN A 48 5.09 18.48 -1.92
C GLN A 48 6.47 19.10 -1.67
N ARG A 49 7.13 19.59 -2.73
CA ARG A 49 8.46 20.21 -2.62
C ARG A 49 8.41 21.54 -1.86
N GLU A 50 7.33 22.30 -1.98
CA GLU A 50 7.13 23.58 -1.28
C GLU A 50 6.90 23.40 0.22
N ILE A 51 6.04 22.47 0.62
CA ILE A 51 5.67 22.27 2.03
C ILE A 51 6.57 21.25 2.74
N GLY A 52 7.32 20.46 1.98
CA GLY A 52 8.18 19.39 2.48
C GLY A 52 7.47 18.02 2.53
N PHE A 53 8.27 16.97 2.38
CA PHE A 53 7.80 15.58 2.27
C PHE A 53 6.91 15.14 3.44
N GLU A 54 7.34 15.36 4.68
CA GLU A 54 6.59 14.95 5.87
C GLU A 54 5.27 15.74 6.05
N ALA A 55 5.28 17.04 5.73
CA ALA A 55 4.09 17.87 5.80
C ALA A 55 3.05 17.42 4.77
N TYR A 56 3.48 17.13 3.54
CA TYR A 56 2.61 16.60 2.49
C TYR A 56 2.00 15.25 2.86
N GLN A 57 2.82 14.32 3.38
CA GLN A 57 2.31 13.04 3.89
C GLN A 57 1.28 13.25 5.02
N THR A 58 1.46 14.27 5.87
CA THR A 58 0.53 14.57 6.96
C THR A 58 -0.80 15.08 6.42
N GLU A 59 -0.80 15.98 5.43
CA GLU A 59 -2.03 16.46 4.79
C GLU A 59 -2.83 15.30 4.18
N LEU A 60 -2.16 14.43 3.41
CA LEU A 60 -2.82 13.28 2.77
C LEU A 60 -3.37 12.28 3.80
N LYS A 61 -2.67 12.08 4.93
CA LYS A 61 -3.19 11.25 6.03
C LYS A 61 -4.49 11.79 6.59
N GLU A 62 -4.64 13.11 6.73
CA GLU A 62 -5.89 13.71 7.19
C GLU A 62 -7.02 13.58 6.15
N GLU A 63 -6.69 13.63 4.85
CA GLU A 63 -7.65 13.35 3.77
C GLU A 63 -8.13 11.89 3.80
N ILE A 64 -7.20 10.94 3.91
CA ILE A 64 -7.53 9.50 4.01
C ILE A 64 -8.42 9.21 5.22
N ARG A 65 -8.23 9.91 6.36
CA ARG A 65 -9.10 9.77 7.55
C ARG A 65 -10.55 10.20 7.33
N GLN A 66 -10.83 10.97 6.27
CA GLN A 66 -12.22 11.36 5.93
C GLN A 66 -12.97 10.23 5.20
N ILE A 67 -12.29 9.14 4.81
CA ILE A 67 -12.93 7.99 4.16
C ILE A 67 -13.95 7.36 5.11
N SER A 68 -15.13 7.11 4.58
CA SER A 68 -16.33 6.88 5.38
C SER A 68 -16.85 5.44 5.32
N SER A 69 -16.31 4.60 4.43
CA SER A 69 -16.69 3.21 4.32
C SER A 69 -15.53 2.26 4.01
N SER A 70 -15.73 0.99 4.33
CA SER A 70 -14.82 -0.10 3.96
C SER A 70 -14.74 -0.31 2.45
N ASP A 71 -15.84 -0.12 1.72
CA ASP A 71 -15.86 -0.16 0.25
C ASP A 71 -14.95 0.90 -0.37
N GLU A 72 -14.94 2.13 0.15
CA GLU A 72 -14.08 3.22 -0.34
C GLU A 72 -12.59 2.86 -0.16
N LEU A 73 -12.22 2.27 0.98
CA LEU A 73 -10.84 1.78 1.22
C LEU A 73 -10.47 0.62 0.30
N HIS A 74 -11.42 -0.27 0.03
CA HIS A 74 -11.20 -1.40 -0.87
C HIS A 74 -10.99 -0.92 -2.31
N LEU A 75 -11.80 0.04 -2.79
CA LEU A 75 -11.65 0.64 -4.11
C LEU A 75 -10.30 1.33 -4.27
N LEU A 76 -9.85 2.09 -3.26
CA LEU A 76 -8.50 2.66 -3.29
C LEU A 76 -7.43 1.59 -3.42
N THR A 77 -7.54 0.51 -2.64
CA THR A 77 -6.57 -0.58 -2.69
C THR A 77 -6.56 -1.27 -4.06
N ALA A 78 -7.73 -1.53 -4.64
CA ALA A 78 -7.86 -2.23 -5.91
C ALA A 78 -7.29 -1.45 -7.10
N GLU A 79 -7.33 -0.12 -7.03
CA GLU A 79 -6.84 0.79 -8.08
C GLU A 79 -5.43 1.33 -7.79
N TYR A 80 -4.85 1.01 -6.64
CA TYR A 80 -3.55 1.53 -6.25
C TYR A 80 -2.42 0.89 -7.07
N ASN A 81 -1.49 1.72 -7.53
CA ASN A 81 -0.25 1.26 -8.13
C ASN A 81 0.73 0.81 -7.04
N PHE A 82 0.85 -0.49 -6.80
CA PHE A 82 1.76 -1.06 -5.80
C PHE A 82 3.25 -0.85 -6.13
N ASP A 83 3.60 -0.51 -7.38
CA ASP A 83 4.98 -0.14 -7.75
C ASP A 83 5.36 1.26 -7.19
N ALA A 84 4.38 2.07 -6.78
CA ALA A 84 4.61 3.39 -6.16
C ALA A 84 5.03 3.29 -4.68
N GLY A 85 5.23 2.08 -4.17
CA GLY A 85 5.58 1.80 -2.78
C GLY A 85 4.33 1.57 -1.92
N ASN A 86 4.53 1.55 -0.60
CA ASN A 86 3.51 1.06 0.33
C ASN A 86 2.86 2.15 1.21
N PHE A 87 3.07 3.44 0.90
CA PHE A 87 2.56 4.55 1.72
C PHE A 87 1.05 4.45 1.95
N LEU A 88 0.27 4.28 0.87
CA LEU A 88 -1.19 4.18 0.95
C LEU A 88 -1.62 2.94 1.71
N SER A 89 -1.00 1.80 1.41
CA SER A 89 -1.25 0.51 2.06
C SER A 89 -1.09 0.62 3.58
N VAL A 90 -0.03 1.27 4.06
CA VAL A 90 0.20 1.53 5.49
C VAL A 90 -0.91 2.41 6.10
N GLN A 91 -1.45 3.38 5.37
CA GLN A 91 -2.57 4.19 5.88
C GLN A 91 -3.87 3.39 5.92
N ILE A 92 -4.15 2.61 4.88
CA ILE A 92 -5.37 1.81 4.77
C ILE A 92 -5.43 0.75 5.87
N ILE A 93 -4.37 -0.05 6.06
CA ILE A 93 -4.36 -1.11 7.09
C ILE A 93 -4.51 -0.55 8.51
N ASN A 94 -4.17 0.73 8.73
CA ASN A 94 -4.33 1.41 10.02
C ASN A 94 -5.66 2.18 10.14
N HIS A 95 -6.46 2.26 9.07
CA HIS A 95 -7.76 2.90 9.11
C HIS A 95 -8.76 2.06 9.94
N PRO A 96 -9.58 2.66 10.83
CA PRO A 96 -10.54 1.94 11.67
C PRO A 96 -11.67 1.25 10.89
N LEU A 97 -11.83 1.58 9.60
CA LEU A 97 -12.78 0.96 8.68
C LEU A 97 -12.14 -0.08 7.76
N CYS A 98 -10.83 -0.37 7.91
CA CYS A 98 -10.19 -1.40 7.10
C CYS A 98 -10.82 -2.75 7.38
N ASP A 99 -11.39 -3.37 6.35
CA ASP A 99 -11.93 -4.71 6.39
C ASP A 99 -10.82 -5.75 6.14
N LEU A 100 -11.01 -6.97 6.65
CA LEU A 100 -10.11 -8.09 6.43
C LEU A 100 -9.91 -8.37 4.94
N GLU A 101 -10.95 -8.27 4.11
CA GLU A 101 -10.83 -8.52 2.67
C GLU A 101 -9.94 -7.47 1.97
N THR A 102 -9.99 -6.21 2.42
CA THR A 102 -9.05 -5.17 1.97
C THR A 102 -7.63 -5.46 2.45
N ALA A 103 -7.46 -5.90 3.70
CA ALA A 103 -6.14 -6.25 4.23
C ALA A 103 -5.52 -7.46 3.51
N LYS A 104 -6.33 -8.47 3.15
CA LYS A 104 -5.90 -9.61 2.32
C LYS A 104 -5.40 -9.15 0.95
N LEU A 105 -6.16 -8.27 0.27
CA LEU A 105 -5.75 -7.74 -1.02
C LEU A 105 -4.38 -7.04 -0.95
N ILE A 106 -4.18 -6.18 0.05
CA ILE A 106 -2.88 -5.53 0.30
C ILE A 106 -1.80 -6.57 0.58
N TYR A 107 -2.08 -7.54 1.46
CA TYR A 107 -1.12 -8.55 1.88
C TYR A 107 -0.57 -9.32 0.67
N TRP A 108 -1.45 -9.82 -0.19
CA TRP A 108 -1.06 -10.63 -1.35
C TRP A 108 -0.41 -9.81 -2.46
N LEU A 109 -0.91 -8.60 -2.75
CA LEU A 109 -0.25 -7.71 -3.73
C LEU A 109 1.13 -7.23 -3.27
N SER A 110 1.44 -7.34 -1.97
CA SER A 110 2.77 -7.07 -1.42
C SER A 110 3.72 -8.29 -1.47
N SER A 111 3.37 -9.34 -2.25
CA SER A 111 4.22 -10.50 -2.57
C SER A 111 4.82 -11.21 -1.33
N PRO A 112 4.00 -11.68 -0.38
CA PRO A 112 4.48 -12.26 0.87
C PRO A 112 5.24 -13.57 0.61
N THR A 113 4.82 -14.34 -0.40
CA THR A 113 5.44 -15.62 -0.78
C THR A 113 6.90 -15.46 -1.16
N TYR A 114 7.24 -14.44 -1.95
CA TYR A 114 8.61 -14.11 -2.31
C TYR A 114 9.46 -13.86 -1.06
N ILE A 115 8.98 -13.05 -0.12
CA ILE A 115 9.72 -12.72 1.10
C ILE A 115 9.91 -13.96 1.97
N TYR A 116 8.86 -14.76 2.16
CA TYR A 116 8.96 -16.02 2.90
C TYR A 116 9.93 -16.99 2.23
N GLU A 117 9.92 -17.11 0.90
CA GLU A 117 10.86 -17.96 0.15
C GLU A 117 12.30 -17.49 0.29
N GLN A 118 12.55 -16.18 0.16
CA GLN A 118 13.90 -15.61 0.24
C GLN A 118 14.47 -15.64 1.67
N TYR A 119 13.66 -15.37 2.69
CA TYR A 119 14.14 -15.10 4.04
C TYR A 119 13.67 -16.13 5.10
N GLY A 120 12.77 -17.04 4.74
CA GLY A 120 12.17 -18.04 5.63
C GLY A 120 11.10 -17.49 6.59
N SER A 121 11.20 -16.21 6.97
CA SER A 121 10.18 -15.47 7.72
C SER A 121 10.31 -13.97 7.49
N LEU A 122 9.27 -13.20 7.81
CA LEU A 122 9.28 -11.74 7.66
C LEU A 122 10.35 -11.07 8.55
N GLU A 123 10.60 -11.61 9.75
CA GLU A 123 11.58 -11.07 10.70
C GLU A 123 13.03 -11.20 10.24
N ASN A 124 13.30 -12.10 9.29
CA ASN A 124 14.64 -12.36 8.78
C ASN A 124 15.04 -11.43 7.64
N CYS A 125 14.12 -10.61 7.11
CA CYS A 125 14.43 -9.69 6.03
C CYS A 125 15.44 -8.61 6.50
N PRO A 126 16.62 -8.51 5.85
CA PRO A 126 17.64 -7.54 6.22
C PRO A 126 17.21 -6.11 5.85
N LYS A 127 17.75 -5.12 6.56
CA LYS A 127 17.50 -3.69 6.29
C LYS A 127 18.11 -3.22 4.97
N GLU A 128 19.15 -3.93 4.53
CA GLU A 128 19.90 -3.65 3.32
C GLU A 128 19.08 -3.91 2.05
N ASP A 129 18.13 -4.86 2.10
CA ASP A 129 17.10 -5.01 1.05
C ASP A 129 15.97 -4.04 1.35
N TYR A 130 16.19 -2.75 1.07
CA TYR A 130 15.29 -1.67 1.47
C TYR A 130 13.87 -1.82 0.89
N ILE A 131 13.71 -2.46 -0.27
CA ILE A 131 12.40 -2.70 -0.90
C ILE A 131 11.64 -3.71 -0.05
N CYS A 132 12.21 -4.92 0.11
CA CYS A 132 11.56 -5.96 0.90
C CYS A 132 11.42 -5.56 2.38
N TYR A 133 12.33 -4.74 2.91
CA TYR A 133 12.32 -4.35 4.31
C TYR A 133 11.11 -3.48 4.68
N ASP A 134 10.67 -2.56 3.84
CA ASP A 134 9.47 -1.78 4.13
C ASP A 134 8.20 -2.62 3.94
N ASP A 135 8.17 -3.51 2.95
CA ASP A 135 7.05 -4.43 2.75
C ASP A 135 6.92 -5.46 3.88
N THR A 136 8.03 -5.98 4.41
CA THR A 136 7.98 -6.87 5.58
C THR A 136 7.34 -6.20 6.79
N LYS A 137 7.59 -4.92 7.06
CA LYS A 137 6.92 -4.21 8.15
C LYS A 137 5.42 -4.11 7.92
N LEU A 138 4.99 -3.83 6.70
CA LEU A 138 3.58 -3.81 6.34
C LEU A 138 2.95 -5.19 6.56
N LEU A 139 3.56 -6.24 6.02
CA LEU A 139 3.10 -7.62 6.15
C LEU A 139 3.01 -8.05 7.62
N MET A 140 4.06 -7.80 8.42
CA MET A 140 4.07 -8.08 9.86
C MET A 140 2.94 -7.36 10.59
N THR A 141 2.68 -6.10 10.25
CA THR A 141 1.58 -5.32 10.84
C THR A 141 0.23 -5.95 10.49
N ILE A 142 0.04 -6.39 9.24
CA ILE A 142 -1.19 -7.08 8.82
C ILE A 142 -1.34 -8.39 9.59
N GLU A 143 -0.31 -9.22 9.67
CA GLU A 143 -0.36 -10.50 10.39
C GLU A 143 -0.67 -10.32 11.88
N GLU A 144 -0.08 -9.32 12.53
CA GLU A 144 -0.37 -8.99 13.93
C GLU A 144 -1.82 -8.55 14.10
N LYS A 145 -2.33 -7.68 13.22
CA LYS A 145 -3.72 -7.22 13.28
C LYS A 145 -4.72 -8.33 13.02
N VAL A 146 -4.40 -9.26 12.12
CA VAL A 146 -5.18 -10.48 11.88
C VAL A 146 -5.21 -11.35 13.14
N LYS A 147 -4.06 -11.66 13.74
CA LYS A 147 -3.96 -12.45 14.98
C LYS A 147 -4.79 -11.84 16.12
N ASN A 148 -4.89 -10.52 16.15
CA ASN A 148 -5.63 -9.76 17.16
C ASN A 148 -7.08 -9.45 16.78
N ASN A 149 -7.60 -9.96 15.64
CA ASN A 149 -8.94 -9.64 15.13
C ASN A 149 -9.23 -8.13 15.06
N ALA A 150 -8.22 -7.33 14.66
CA ALA A 150 -8.27 -5.88 14.68
C ALA A 150 -8.93 -5.25 13.43
N PHE A 151 -9.21 -6.04 12.40
CA PHE A 151 -9.88 -5.58 11.19
C PHE A 151 -11.41 -5.66 11.31
N LYS A 152 -12.10 -4.81 10.54
CA LYS A 152 -13.53 -4.97 10.29
C LYS A 152 -13.78 -6.25 9.48
N THR A 153 -15.01 -6.73 9.57
CA THR A 153 -15.49 -7.86 8.78
C THR A 153 -16.89 -7.54 8.26
N GLY A 154 -17.23 -8.06 7.10
CA GLY A 154 -18.58 -7.94 6.52
C GLY A 154 -18.60 -7.23 5.17
N LEU A 155 -17.45 -6.75 4.69
CA LEU A 155 -17.32 -6.35 3.30
C LEU A 155 -17.45 -7.57 2.37
N PHE A 156 -18.24 -7.43 1.31
CA PHE A 156 -18.37 -8.45 0.26
C PHE A 156 -17.77 -7.89 -1.03
N VAL A 157 -16.70 -8.52 -1.51
CA VAL A 157 -15.98 -8.09 -2.71
C VAL A 157 -15.84 -9.24 -3.69
N GLU A 158 -15.73 -8.90 -4.97
CA GLU A 158 -15.25 -9.85 -5.96
C GLU A 158 -13.76 -10.09 -5.71
N LYS A 159 -13.37 -11.37 -5.68
CA LYS A 159 -12.00 -11.75 -5.34
C LYS A 159 -11.06 -11.38 -6.48
N ASN A 160 -9.89 -10.85 -6.14
CA ASN A 160 -8.88 -10.51 -7.11
C ASN A 160 -8.25 -11.79 -7.70
N ALA A 161 -8.25 -11.91 -9.03
CA ALA A 161 -7.78 -13.11 -9.73
C ALA A 161 -6.28 -13.38 -9.52
N VAL A 162 -5.45 -12.33 -9.41
CA VAL A 162 -4.01 -12.46 -9.16
C VAL A 162 -3.76 -13.04 -7.78
N MET A 163 -4.43 -12.49 -6.77
CA MET A 163 -4.41 -13.01 -5.40
C MET A 163 -4.86 -14.47 -5.34
N ILE A 164 -5.96 -14.82 -6.01
CA ILE A 164 -6.46 -16.20 -6.03
C ILE A 164 -5.42 -17.14 -6.65
N ALA A 165 -4.84 -16.77 -7.78
CA ALA A 165 -3.86 -17.61 -8.47
C ALA A 165 -2.64 -17.88 -7.57
N GLU A 166 -2.12 -16.83 -6.91
CA GLU A 166 -1.00 -16.98 -5.98
C GLU A 166 -1.35 -17.91 -4.81
N ILE A 167 -2.52 -17.73 -4.17
CA ILE A 167 -2.98 -18.61 -3.08
C ILE A 167 -3.13 -20.07 -3.55
N GLU A 168 -3.59 -20.30 -4.78
CA GLU A 168 -3.79 -21.64 -5.33
C GLU A 168 -2.48 -22.38 -5.63
N GLU A 169 -1.44 -21.65 -6.01
CA GLU A 169 -0.14 -22.21 -6.36
C GLU A 169 0.74 -22.51 -5.13
N VAL A 170 0.42 -21.94 -3.98
CA VAL A 170 1.20 -22.08 -2.74
C VAL A 170 0.74 -23.28 -1.91
N ASP A 171 1.67 -24.21 -1.66
CA ASP A 171 1.47 -25.27 -0.67
C ASP A 171 1.72 -24.74 0.75
N PHE A 172 0.65 -24.36 1.45
CA PHE A 172 0.73 -23.87 2.84
C PHE A 172 1.03 -24.96 3.88
N SER A 173 1.13 -26.24 3.49
CA SER A 173 1.51 -27.31 4.41
C SER A 173 3.02 -27.40 4.63
N ILE A 174 3.81 -26.76 3.76
CA ILE A 174 5.27 -26.76 3.82
C ILE A 174 5.84 -25.44 4.33
N SER A 175 7.00 -25.51 4.98
CA SER A 175 7.78 -24.33 5.35
C SER A 175 8.43 -23.73 4.09
N PRO A 176 8.52 -22.40 3.94
CA PRO A 176 8.19 -21.38 4.94
C PRO A 176 6.73 -20.90 4.93
N TYR A 177 5.92 -21.29 3.94
CA TYR A 177 4.56 -20.79 3.74
C TYR A 177 3.58 -21.19 4.85
N SER A 178 3.84 -22.28 5.56
CA SER A 178 3.07 -22.70 6.74
C SER A 178 3.10 -21.70 7.90
N ASN A 179 3.95 -20.66 7.84
CA ASN A 179 4.00 -19.57 8.81
C ASN A 179 2.99 -18.44 8.53
N ILE A 180 2.49 -18.28 7.29
CA ILE A 180 1.50 -17.25 6.91
C ILE A 180 0.20 -17.50 7.69
N PRO A 181 -0.47 -16.53 8.36
CA PRO A 181 -1.71 -16.79 9.10
C PRO A 181 -2.83 -17.44 8.28
N GLU A 182 -3.54 -18.44 8.83
CA GLU A 182 -4.58 -19.19 8.11
C GLU A 182 -5.67 -18.31 7.48
N SER A 183 -6.15 -17.31 8.22
CA SER A 183 -7.18 -16.38 7.73
C SER A 183 -6.72 -15.48 6.57
N LEU A 184 -5.42 -15.44 6.26
CA LEU A 184 -4.90 -14.78 5.06
C LEU A 184 -4.78 -15.74 3.86
N ARG A 185 -4.79 -17.06 4.09
CA ARG A 185 -4.72 -18.10 3.05
C ARG A 185 -6.07 -18.40 2.42
N GLU A 186 -7.15 -17.97 3.07
CA GLU A 186 -8.51 -18.21 2.60
C GLU A 186 -8.80 -17.33 1.38
N LYS A 187 -9.16 -17.99 0.28
CA LYS A 187 -9.69 -17.34 -0.91
C LYS A 187 -10.87 -16.48 -0.53
#